data_AF-A0A699IX28-F1
#
_entry.id   AF-A0A699IX28-F1
#
_cell.length_a   1.000
_cell.length_b   1.000
_cell.length_c   1.000
_cell.angle_alpha   90.00
_cell.angle_beta   90.00
_cell.angle_gamma   90.00
#
_symmetry.space_group_name_H-M   'P 1'
#
loop_
_entity.id
_entity.type
_entity.pdbx_description
1 polymer ?
#
loop_
_entity_poly.entity_id
_entity_poly.type
_entity_poly.pdbx_seq_one_letter_code
_entity_poly.pdbx_strand_id
1 'polypeptide(L)'
;MNPEAIINSQLRDDELRAILSKLETDKDKEVFGLVCKRWLFLQSTERKKLCARAGPHMLRKMAARFTRLKDLDLSQSASRSFYPGVTDSDLSVIALGFSDLCFLHLQ
;
A
#
# COMPACT_ATOMS: atom_id res chain seq x y z
N MET A 1 31.10 -11.53 21.40
CA MET A 1 30.45 -12.03 20.17
C MET A 1 29.67 -10.87 19.58
N ASN A 2 29.96 -10.43 18.36
CA ASN A 2 29.14 -9.44 17.66
C ASN A 2 28.15 -10.22 16.80
N PRO A 3 26.96 -10.56 17.33
CA PRO A 3 26.07 -11.51 16.70
C PRO A 3 25.35 -10.74 15.59
N GLU A 4 25.85 -10.94 14.37
CA GLU A 4 25.19 -10.59 13.13
C GLU A 4 25.14 -9.08 12.84
N ALA A 5 26.02 -8.66 11.93
CA ALA A 5 25.62 -7.70 10.91
C ALA A 5 24.43 -8.30 10.14
N ILE A 6 23.24 -8.27 10.74
CA ILE A 6 22.00 -8.69 10.10
C ILE A 6 21.91 -7.84 8.85
N ILE A 7 21.88 -8.43 7.66
CA ILE A 7 21.86 -7.72 6.37
C ILE A 7 20.83 -6.55 6.38
N ASN A 8 19.75 -6.70 7.15
CA ASN A 8 18.71 -5.71 7.39
C ASN A 8 19.15 -4.42 8.11
N SER A 9 20.29 -4.39 8.81
CA SER A 9 20.88 -3.20 9.43
C SER A 9 21.96 -2.54 8.58
N GLN A 10 22.49 -3.24 7.57
CA GLN A 10 23.54 -2.73 6.68
C GLN A 10 22.98 -1.90 5.53
N LEU A 11 21.85 -2.32 4.95
CA LEU A 11 21.22 -1.60 3.85
C LEU A 11 20.44 -0.40 4.36
N ARG A 12 20.66 0.76 3.74
CA ARG A 12 19.88 1.98 3.96
C ARG A 12 18.54 1.91 3.23
N ASP A 13 17.62 2.81 3.59
CA ASP A 13 16.28 2.84 3.01
C ASP A 13 16.29 3.17 1.50
N ASP A 14 17.24 3.99 1.03
CA ASP A 14 17.42 4.29 -0.39
C ASP A 14 17.84 3.05 -1.19
N GLU A 15 18.74 2.23 -0.66
CA GLU A 15 19.19 0.98 -1.27
C GLU A 15 18.06 -0.06 -1.31
N LEU A 16 17.30 -0.18 -0.22
CA LEU A 16 16.14 -1.06 -0.15
C LEU A 16 15.03 -0.64 -1.14
N ARG A 17 14.81 0.67 -1.33
CA ARG A 17 13.90 1.17 -2.36
C ARG A 17 14.40 0.87 -3.77
N ALA A 18 15.71 1.00 -4.01
CA ALA A 18 16.31 0.64 -5.29
C ALA A 18 16.10 -0.86 -5.59
N ILE A 19 16.33 -1.74 -4.62
CA ILE A 19 16.07 -3.18 -4.74
C ILE A 19 14.59 -3.44 -5.03
N LEU A 20 13.68 -2.86 -4.24
CA LEU A 20 12.24 -3.01 -4.43
C LEU A 20 11.79 -2.59 -5.84
N SER A 21 12.38 -1.52 -6.39
CA SER A 21 12.07 -1.04 -7.74
C SER A 21 12.51 -1.98 -8.86
N LYS A 22 13.44 -2.89 -8.58
CA LYS A 22 13.96 -3.89 -9.53
C LYS A 22 13.20 -5.21 -9.48
N LEU A 23 12.31 -5.41 -8.50
CA LEU A 23 11.45 -6.59 -8.45
C LEU A 23 10.39 -6.50 -9.55
N GLU A 24 10.39 -7.48 -10.45
CA GLU A 24 9.52 -7.48 -11.63
C GLU A 24 8.08 -7.88 -11.27
N THR A 25 7.93 -8.91 -10.43
CA THR A 25 6.61 -9.47 -10.11
C THR A 25 6.03 -8.88 -8.83
N ASP A 26 4.71 -8.76 -8.77
CA ASP A 26 4.02 -8.33 -7.54
C ASP A 26 4.18 -9.34 -6.42
N LYS A 27 4.32 -10.63 -6.75
CA LYS A 27 4.59 -11.70 -5.79
C LYS A 27 5.93 -11.47 -5.07
N ASP A 28 6.99 -11.11 -5.79
CA ASP A 28 8.30 -10.85 -5.18
C ASP A 28 8.25 -9.59 -4.30
N LYS A 29 7.51 -8.56 -4.73
CA LYS A 29 7.27 -7.37 -3.91
C LYS A 29 6.49 -7.68 -2.64
N GLU A 30 5.58 -8.64 -2.67
CA GLU A 30 4.90 -9.11 -1.46
C GLU A 30 5.87 -9.83 -0.51
N VAL A 31 6.68 -10.75 -1.04
CA VAL A 31 7.69 -11.49 -0.26
C VAL A 31 8.72 -10.54 0.36
N PHE A 32 9.14 -9.49 -0.36
CA PHE A 32 10.03 -8.45 0.16
C PHE A 32 9.52 -7.85 1.48
N GLY A 33 8.21 -7.58 1.59
CA GLY A 33 7.61 -7.02 2.80
C GLY A 33 7.62 -7.99 3.99
N LEU A 34 7.81 -9.29 3.78
CA LEU A 34 7.76 -10.31 4.83
C LEU A 34 9.07 -10.47 5.60
N VAL A 35 10.16 -9.83 5.16
CA VAL A 35 11.48 -9.93 5.81
C VAL A 35 11.46 -9.33 7.22
N CYS A 36 10.99 -8.09 7.36
CA CYS A 36 10.84 -7.42 8.66
C CYS A 36 9.91 -6.19 8.55
N LYS A 37 9.57 -5.60 9.70
CA LYS A 37 8.70 -4.39 9.77
C LYS A 37 9.22 -3.22 8.93
N ARG A 38 10.55 -3.01 8.87
CA ARG A 38 11.17 -1.93 8.09
C ARG A 38 10.96 -2.11 6.60
N TRP A 39 11.14 -3.33 6.10
CA TRP A 39 10.93 -3.65 4.68
C TRP A 39 9.45 -3.60 4.31
N LEU A 40 8.57 -4.08 5.19
CA LEU A 40 7.13 -3.94 5.03
C LEU A 40 6.69 -2.47 4.93
N PHE A 41 7.27 -1.60 5.77
CA PHE A 41 6.98 -0.17 5.75
C PHE A 41 7.39 0.44 4.41
N LEU A 42 8.64 0.21 3.96
CA LEU A 42 9.11 0.71 2.66
C LEU A 42 8.24 0.21 1.51
N GLN A 43 7.95 -1.09 1.48
CA GLN A 43 7.07 -1.70 0.48
C GLN A 43 5.68 -1.08 0.46
N SER A 44 5.12 -0.80 1.64
CA SER A 44 3.81 -0.16 1.76
C SER A 44 3.86 1.28 1.25
N THR A 45 4.87 2.05 1.64
CA THR A 45 4.99 3.45 1.20
C THR A 45 5.22 3.61 -0.31
N GLU A 46 5.89 2.65 -0.95
CA GLU A 46 6.18 2.68 -2.39
C GLU A 46 5.10 2.01 -3.25
N ARG A 47 4.07 1.40 -2.65
CA ARG A 47 3.00 0.72 -3.39
C ARG A 47 2.14 1.74 -4.14
N LYS A 48 2.14 1.63 -5.47
CA LYS A 48 1.41 2.56 -6.36
C LYS A 48 -0.03 2.15 -6.65
N LYS A 49 -0.35 0.86 -6.54
CA LYS A 49 -1.68 0.31 -6.86
C LYS A 49 -2.24 -0.50 -5.71
N LEU A 50 -3.52 -0.31 -5.42
CA LEU A 50 -4.19 -1.03 -4.34
C LEU A 50 -5.65 -1.28 -4.71
N CYS A 51 -6.05 -2.54 -4.67
CA CYS A 51 -7.46 -2.94 -4.71
C CYS A 51 -7.92 -3.19 -3.27
N ALA A 52 -9.00 -2.55 -2.84
CA ALA A 52 -9.42 -2.63 -1.44
C ALA A 52 -10.93 -2.58 -1.25
N ARG A 53 -11.36 -3.12 -0.10
CA ARG A 53 -12.73 -2.98 0.42
C ARG A 53 -12.61 -2.44 1.83
N ALA A 54 -12.93 -1.17 1.99
CA ALA A 54 -12.66 -0.44 3.21
C ALA A 54 -13.70 0.67 3.39
N GLY A 55 -14.30 0.75 4.58
CA GLY A 55 -15.06 1.93 4.98
C GLY A 55 -14.14 3.05 5.50
N PRO A 56 -14.70 4.18 5.98
CA PRO A 56 -13.95 5.43 6.18
C PRO A 56 -12.80 5.29 7.20
N HIS A 57 -13.00 4.48 8.24
CA HIS A 57 -11.96 4.23 9.24
C HIS A 57 -10.76 3.45 8.68
N MET A 58 -11.01 2.44 7.84
CA MET A 58 -9.94 1.66 7.25
C MET A 58 -9.24 2.44 6.13
N LEU A 59 -9.99 3.22 5.35
CA LEU A 59 -9.42 4.13 4.35
C LEU A 59 -8.43 5.13 4.98
N ARG A 60 -8.72 5.67 6.18
CA ARG A 60 -7.77 6.51 6.93
C ARG A 60 -6.48 5.78 7.28
N LYS A 61 -6.57 4.52 7.73
CA LYS A 61 -5.38 3.70 8.03
C LYS A 61 -4.58 3.37 6.78
N MET A 62 -5.27 3.13 5.66
CA MET A 62 -4.64 2.87 4.37
C MET A 62 -3.92 4.12 3.86
N ALA A 63 -4.56 5.29 3.88
CA ALA A 63 -3.95 6.56 3.51
C ALA A 63 -2.64 6.84 4.27
N ALA A 64 -2.64 6.60 5.59
CA ALA A 64 -1.44 6.74 6.42
C ALA A 64 -0.33 5.72 6.11
N ARG A 65 -0.67 4.57 5.52
CA ARG A 65 0.27 3.48 5.23
C ARG A 65 0.81 3.53 3.79
N PHE A 66 -0.03 3.87 2.82
CA PHE A 66 0.26 3.84 1.39
C PHE A 66 0.39 5.27 0.87
N THR A 67 1.41 5.97 1.34
CA THR A 67 1.55 7.42 1.14
C THR A 67 1.80 7.83 -0.31
N ARG A 68 2.38 6.95 -1.15
CA ARG A 68 2.60 7.19 -2.59
C ARG A 68 1.60 6.48 -3.50
N LEU A 69 0.42 6.12 -2.98
CA LEU A 69 -0.59 5.43 -3.77
C LEU A 69 -1.07 6.32 -4.93
N LYS A 70 -1.06 5.78 -6.15
CA LYS A 70 -1.49 6.48 -7.38
C LYS A 70 -2.80 5.94 -7.94
N ASP A 71 -3.11 4.68 -7.68
CA ASP A 71 -4.23 3.96 -8.25
C ASP A 71 -4.93 3.18 -7.13
N LEU A 72 -6.15 3.59 -6.81
CA LEU A 72 -7.00 2.96 -5.80
C LEU A 72 -8.23 2.39 -6.48
N ASP A 73 -8.38 1.08 -6.36
CA ASP A 73 -9.50 0.35 -6.91
C ASP A 73 -10.43 -0.13 -5.80
N LEU A 74 -11.63 0.45 -5.78
CA LEU A 74 -12.75 0.08 -4.93
C LEU A 74 -13.88 -0.57 -5.74
N SER A 75 -13.68 -0.81 -7.04
CA SER A 75 -14.63 -1.53 -7.87
C SER A 75 -14.86 -2.92 -7.28
N GLN A 76 -16.13 -3.29 -7.18
CA GLN A 76 -16.50 -4.58 -6.61
C GLN A 76 -16.55 -5.63 -7.73
N SER A 77 -16.16 -6.86 -7.43
CA SER A 77 -16.69 -7.97 -8.24
C SER A 77 -18.21 -7.94 -8.14
N ALA A 78 -18.90 -7.94 -9.28
CA ALA A 78 -20.36 -8.00 -9.39
C ALA A 78 -21.03 -9.15 -8.60
N SER A 79 -20.24 -10.11 -8.12
CA SER A 79 -20.69 -11.29 -7.36
C SER A 79 -20.82 -11.09 -5.84
N ARG A 80 -20.40 -9.95 -5.26
CA ARG A 80 -20.36 -9.80 -3.78
C ARG A 80 -20.85 -8.43 -3.32
N SER A 81 -21.95 -8.44 -2.58
CA SER A 81 -22.74 -7.28 -2.12
C SER A 81 -22.10 -6.55 -0.93
N PHE A 82 -21.28 -5.53 -1.18
CA PHE A 82 -21.12 -4.44 -0.22
C PHE A 82 -22.08 -3.31 -0.63
N TYR A 83 -23.27 -3.27 -0.02
CA TYR A 83 -24.24 -2.18 -0.16
C TYR A 83 -24.09 -1.25 1.05
N PRO A 84 -24.09 0.09 0.91
CA PRO A 84 -24.46 0.89 -0.27
C PRO A 84 -23.33 1.15 -1.29
N GLY A 85 -22.21 0.42 -1.21
CA GLY A 85 -21.03 0.71 -2.01
C GLY A 85 -20.21 1.85 -1.40
N VAL A 86 -19.52 2.63 -2.22
CA VAL A 86 -18.71 3.78 -1.77
C VAL A 86 -19.63 4.95 -1.42
N THR A 87 -19.49 5.49 -0.22
CA THR A 87 -20.29 6.61 0.30
C THR A 87 -19.54 7.95 0.19
N ASP A 88 -20.26 9.07 0.34
CA ASP A 88 -19.64 10.41 0.42
C ASP A 88 -18.63 10.54 1.57
N SER A 89 -18.86 9.80 2.67
CA SER A 89 -17.93 9.75 3.79
C SER A 89 -16.62 9.04 3.44
N ASP A 90 -16.67 8.03 2.57
CA ASP A 90 -15.48 7.36 2.03
C ASP A 90 -14.74 8.30 1.08
N LEU A 91 -15.45 8.95 0.16
CA LEU A 91 -14.88 9.90 -0.80
C LEU A 91 -14.21 11.08 -0.10
N SER A 92 -14.81 11.58 0.97
CA SER A 92 -14.22 12.64 1.80
C SER A 92 -12.88 12.21 2.41
N VAL A 93 -12.79 10.99 2.92
CA VAL A 93 -11.52 10.44 3.43
C VAL A 93 -10.53 10.25 2.29
N ILE A 94 -10.97 9.80 1.13
CA ILE A 94 -10.09 9.56 -0.02
C ILE A 94 -9.46 10.87 -0.49
N ALA A 95 -10.29 11.90 -0.70
CA ALA A 95 -9.86 13.22 -1.16
C ALA A 95 -8.88 13.90 -0.19
N LEU A 96 -9.05 13.71 1.13
CA LEU A 96 -8.18 14.31 2.14
C LEU A 96 -6.92 13.47 2.44
N GLY A 97 -7.02 12.15 2.35
CA GLY A 97 -6.01 11.23 2.85
C GLY A 97 -5.00 10.75 1.80
N PHE A 98 -5.41 10.61 0.53
CA PHE A 98 -4.55 10.09 -0.53
C PHE A 98 -4.08 11.22 -1.44
N SER A 99 -3.15 12.05 -0.92
CA SER A 99 -2.64 13.25 -1.61
C SER A 99 -2.01 12.99 -2.98
N ASP A 100 -1.51 11.77 -3.18
CA ASP A 100 -0.83 11.35 -4.41
C ASP A 100 -1.75 10.68 -5.44
N LEU A 101 -3.03 10.45 -5.11
CA LEU A 101 -3.94 9.63 -5.92
C LEU A 101 -4.21 10.26 -7.29
N CYS A 102 -4.16 9.45 -8.35
CA CYS A 102 -4.44 9.87 -9.72
C CYS A 102 -5.64 9.14 -10.32
N PHE A 103 -5.83 7.86 -9.96
CA PHE A 103 -6.89 7.01 -10.47
C PHE A 103 -7.70 6.43 -9.32
N LEU A 104 -9.03 6.57 -9.41
CA LEU A 104 -9.98 6.02 -8.46
C LEU A 104 -11.03 5.22 -9.24
N HIS A 105 -11.09 3.92 -9.00
CA HIS A 105 -12.07 3.02 -9.63
C HIS A 105 -13.18 2.71 -8.61
N LEU A 106 -14.45 2.92 -9.00
CA LEU A 106 -15.61 2.81 -8.10
C LEU A 106 -16.68 1.82 -8.57
N GLN A 107 -16.61 1.35 -9.82
CA GLN A 107 -17.59 0.46 -10.44
C GLN A 107 -16.90 -0.64 -11.24
#